data_AF-A0A953WX04-F1
#
_entry.id   AF-A0A953WX04-F1
#
_cell.length_a   1.000
_cell.length_b   1.000
_cell.length_c   1.000
_cell.angle_alpha   90.00
_cell.angle_beta   90.00
_cell.angle_gamma   90.00
#
_symmetry.space_group_name_H-M   'P 1'
#
loop_
_entity.id
_entity.type
_entity.pdbx_description
1 polymer ?
#
loop_
_entity_poly.entity_id
_entity_poly.type
_entity_poly.pdbx_seq_one_letter_code
_entity_poly.pdbx_strand_id
1 'polypeptide(L)'
;QLLLNIVRLRYNDPVSFVEIDTLSTEDSGSVSGGLGGAFGLGGGDFVDVLNPAASVSRSATPTVVYRNLRGGEYATQLLQPVGPEFIFLLSQSGWSVERLMLCCIARIGDLDNARAAAGPTPDRLPDNSRFRELAGLMRDLQTSGDLLVQVIEGEGEEDAPRVVVSWHMGTQSGEKLAAMMRQHRIRLLPGAEAGFHVADISSVSHTAVTSPARGRSILGMLSALSQTVDVPPEHAGLVGHTSGGTPQRILTNCSPAAPWSAVMDDYFAVRWSKERPDGAAVAVPYRGYWFHVDDTCRNAKSTLDLIGHLYALQAAIAGKGRGDTLLLLGGN
;
A
#
# COMPACT_ATOMS: atom_id res chain seq x y z
N GLN A 1 -1.76 -3.99 12.52
CA GLN A 1 -3.20 -3.84 12.21
C GLN A 1 -3.54 -4.27 10.77
N LEU A 2 -2.74 -3.90 9.76
CA LEU A 2 -2.99 -4.28 8.35
C LEU A 2 -3.19 -5.77 8.12
N LEU A 3 -2.27 -6.64 8.60
CA LEU A 3 -2.42 -8.10 8.44
C LEU A 3 -3.75 -8.60 9.04
N LEU A 4 -4.15 -8.10 10.21
CA LEU A 4 -5.41 -8.49 10.83
C LEU A 4 -6.63 -8.10 9.97
N ASN A 5 -6.60 -6.92 9.34
CA ASN A 5 -7.68 -6.51 8.42
C ASN A 5 -7.70 -7.35 7.14
N ILE A 6 -6.53 -7.72 6.59
CA ILE A 6 -6.45 -8.67 5.47
C ILE A 6 -7.06 -10.01 5.86
N VAL A 7 -6.72 -10.55 7.03
CA VAL A 7 -7.30 -11.81 7.53
C VAL A 7 -8.81 -11.67 7.73
N ARG A 8 -9.31 -10.60 8.35
CA ARG A 8 -10.76 -10.36 8.50
C ARG A 8 -11.50 -10.37 7.16
N LEU A 9 -10.95 -9.70 6.15
CA LEU A 9 -11.55 -9.67 4.80
C LEU A 9 -11.63 -11.04 4.17
N ARG A 10 -10.69 -11.96 4.47
CA ARG A 10 -10.77 -13.35 4.00
C ARG A 10 -12.01 -14.08 4.55
N TYR A 11 -12.46 -13.69 5.75
CA TYR A 11 -13.68 -14.18 6.39
C TYR A 11 -14.92 -13.31 6.11
N ASN A 12 -14.82 -12.34 5.20
CA ASN A 12 -15.85 -11.31 4.94
C ASN A 12 -16.25 -10.52 6.20
N ASP A 13 -15.38 -10.47 7.20
CA ASP A 13 -15.59 -9.68 8.42
C ASP A 13 -15.17 -8.20 8.18
N PRO A 14 -15.83 -7.22 8.82
CA PRO A 14 -15.55 -5.81 8.59
C PRO A 14 -14.14 -5.41 9.03
N VAL A 15 -13.49 -4.54 8.25
CA VAL A 15 -12.18 -3.96 8.61
C VAL A 15 -12.33 -2.88 9.67
N SER A 16 -11.32 -2.75 10.52
CA SER A 16 -11.24 -1.69 11.53
C SER A 16 -9.83 -1.14 11.54
N PHE A 17 -9.72 0.17 11.31
CA PHE A 17 -8.49 0.92 11.48
C PHE A 17 -8.64 1.75 12.74
N VAL A 18 -7.67 1.60 13.63
CA VAL A 18 -7.61 2.40 14.84
C VAL A 18 -6.46 3.38 14.64
N GLU A 19 -6.78 4.65 14.42
CA GLU A 19 -5.76 5.70 14.43
C GLU A 19 -5.29 5.89 15.87
N ILE A 20 -3.98 5.89 16.04
CA ILE A 20 -3.34 6.26 17.29
C ILE A 20 -3.00 7.74 17.15
N ASP A 21 -3.85 8.58 17.72
CA ASP A 21 -3.54 10.00 17.83
C ASP A 21 -2.47 10.15 18.92
N THR A 22 -1.24 10.52 18.55
CA THR A 22 -0.19 10.82 19.53
C THR A 22 -0.49 12.19 20.12
N LEU A 23 -1.16 12.25 21.27
CA LEU A 23 -1.38 13.50 21.98
C LEU A 23 -0.10 13.96 22.71
N SER A 24 0.24 15.22 22.44
CA SER A 24 1.17 16.05 23.21
C SER A 24 0.90 15.95 24.71
N THR A 25 1.97 15.85 25.51
CA THR A 25 1.91 15.97 26.96
C THR A 25 1.32 17.33 27.36
N GLU A 26 0.08 17.35 27.87
CA GLU A 26 -0.40 18.48 28.67
C GLU A 26 0.30 18.43 30.04
N ASP A 27 1.27 19.31 30.24
CA ASP A 27 1.89 19.52 31.55
C ASP A 27 0.90 20.32 32.40
N SER A 28 0.08 19.64 33.21
CA SER A 28 -0.79 20.30 34.18
C SER A 28 0.01 20.82 35.37
N GLY A 29 0.90 21.78 35.11
CA GLY A 29 1.58 22.57 36.13
C GLY A 29 0.71 23.77 36.49
N SER A 30 -0.36 23.58 37.28
CA SER A 30 -1.06 24.70 37.89
C SER A 30 -0.23 25.27 39.06
N VAL A 31 0.71 26.15 38.75
CA VAL A 31 1.34 27.01 39.77
C VAL A 31 0.49 28.26 39.92
N SER A 32 -0.47 28.21 40.83
CA SER A 32 -1.11 29.40 41.38
C SER A 32 -0.15 30.08 42.37
N GLY A 33 0.57 31.12 41.93
CA GLY A 33 1.45 31.89 42.80
C GLY A 33 1.79 33.24 42.18
N GLY A 34 1.13 34.30 42.65
CA GLY A 34 1.51 35.69 42.37
C GLY A 34 2.73 36.15 43.16
N LEU A 35 3.17 37.38 42.84
CA LEU A 35 4.24 38.19 43.46
C LEU A 35 5.71 37.90 43.04
N GLY A 36 6.19 38.74 42.13
CA GLY A 36 7.11 39.82 42.49
C GLY A 36 8.60 39.49 42.70
N GLY A 37 9.43 39.92 41.73
CA GLY A 37 10.65 40.65 42.04
C GLY A 37 11.99 39.91 42.01
N ALA A 38 12.91 40.58 41.30
CA ALA A 38 14.35 40.69 41.58
C ALA A 38 15.34 39.70 40.93
N PHE A 39 16.00 40.22 39.90
CA PHE A 39 17.46 40.40 39.80
C PHE A 39 18.39 39.29 40.32
N GLY A 40 19.16 38.73 39.40
CA GLY A 40 20.62 38.88 39.47
C GLY A 40 21.47 37.62 39.63
N LEU A 41 22.50 37.54 38.76
CA LEU A 41 23.79 36.83 38.91
C LEU A 41 23.69 35.30 38.79
N GLY A 42 24.52 34.57 38.06
CA GLY A 42 25.96 34.65 37.84
C GLY A 42 26.47 33.19 37.91
N GLY A 43 27.44 32.80 37.09
CA GLY A 43 27.81 31.38 36.87
C GLY A 43 28.22 30.59 38.11
N GLY A 44 28.02 29.26 38.06
CA GLY A 44 28.46 28.32 39.10
C GLY A 44 28.00 26.87 38.86
N ASP A 45 29.00 26.02 38.63
CA ASP A 45 29.20 24.57 38.84
C ASP A 45 28.07 23.53 38.95
N PHE A 46 28.40 22.35 38.40
CA PHE A 46 27.53 21.21 38.04
C PHE A 46 27.23 20.19 39.15
N VAL A 47 27.68 20.36 40.39
CA VAL A 47 27.52 19.30 41.42
C VAL A 47 27.30 19.87 42.82
N ASP A 48 26.04 20.16 43.13
CA ASP A 48 25.48 20.11 44.50
C ASP A 48 23.96 20.27 44.35
N VAL A 49 23.12 19.25 44.49
CA VAL A 49 22.58 18.85 45.79
C VAL A 49 21.96 17.46 45.59
N LEU A 50 22.62 16.46 46.16
CA LEU A 50 22.09 15.12 46.41
C LEU A 50 21.78 15.07 47.92
N ASN A 51 20.50 15.21 48.28
CA ASN A 51 19.98 14.79 49.59
C ASN A 51 18.45 14.54 49.49
N PRO A 52 17.85 13.68 50.34
CA PRO A 52 17.30 12.41 49.90
C PRO A 52 15.92 12.20 50.52
N ALA A 53 14.87 12.81 49.97
CA ALA A 53 13.48 12.52 50.35
C ALA A 53 12.49 13.23 49.41
N ALA A 54 12.47 12.86 48.13
CA ALA A 54 11.36 13.21 47.25
C ALA A 54 11.34 12.24 46.06
N SER A 55 10.67 11.10 46.21
CA SER A 55 10.28 10.29 45.05
C SER A 55 9.22 11.05 44.27
N VAL A 56 9.63 11.93 43.36
CA VAL A 56 8.72 12.50 42.36
C VAL A 56 8.47 11.42 41.32
N SER A 57 7.55 10.51 41.60
CA SER A 57 7.02 9.59 40.59
C SER A 57 6.11 10.39 39.67
N ARG A 58 6.65 10.99 38.60
CA ARG A 58 5.84 11.44 37.46
C ARG A 58 5.30 10.18 36.76
N SER A 59 4.12 9.73 37.19
CA SER A 59 3.35 8.72 36.46
C SER A 59 2.59 9.43 35.34
N ALA A 60 3.23 9.60 34.19
CA ALA A 60 2.51 9.87 32.95
C ALA A 60 1.90 8.55 32.49
N THR A 61 0.62 8.33 32.76
CA THR A 61 -0.11 7.25 32.08
C THR A 61 -0.56 7.84 30.74
N PRO A 62 0.10 7.52 29.61
CA PRO A 62 -0.39 8.00 28.32
C PRO A 62 -1.76 7.36 28.09
N THR A 63 -2.82 8.15 28.23
CA THR A 63 -4.15 7.70 27.86
C THR A 63 -4.22 7.73 26.34
N VAL A 64 -3.90 6.60 25.71
CA VAL A 64 -4.08 6.43 24.26
C VAL A 64 -5.58 6.47 23.99
N VAL A 65 -6.07 7.61 23.51
CA VAL A 65 -7.46 7.74 23.09
C VAL A 65 -7.60 7.13 21.70
N TYR A 66 -8.09 5.89 21.64
CA TYR A 66 -8.41 5.23 20.39
C TYR A 66 -9.69 5.82 19.79
N ARG A 67 -9.58 6.60 18.71
CA ARG A 67 -10.75 6.91 17.87
C ARG A 67 -10.82 5.86 16.77
N ASN A 68 -11.82 4.98 16.86
CA ASN A 68 -12.23 4.21 15.68
C ASN A 68 -12.71 5.23 14.65
N LEU A 69 -12.06 5.29 13.49
CA LEU A 69 -12.55 6.08 12.36
C LEU A 69 -13.98 5.63 12.03
N ARG A 70 -14.97 6.43 12.39
CA ARG A 70 -16.40 6.21 12.13
C ARG A 70 -16.94 7.47 11.45
N GLY A 71 -17.28 7.40 10.16
CA GLY A 71 -17.85 8.53 9.42
C GLY A 71 -17.52 8.55 7.93
N GLY A 72 -17.81 9.68 7.28
CA GLY A 72 -17.58 9.89 5.84
C GLY A 72 -16.10 9.96 5.44
N GLU A 73 -15.22 10.52 6.28
CA GLU A 73 -13.77 10.60 6.02
C GLU A 73 -13.12 9.21 5.94
N TYR A 74 -13.55 8.27 6.78
CA TYR A 74 -13.15 6.86 6.71
C TYR A 74 -13.55 6.20 5.40
N ALA A 75 -14.78 6.48 4.94
CA ALA A 75 -15.29 5.95 3.69
C ALA A 75 -14.49 6.53 2.50
N THR A 76 -14.21 7.83 2.51
CA THR A 76 -13.39 8.47 1.48
C THR A 76 -11.98 7.89 1.46
N GLN A 77 -11.31 7.80 2.61
CA GLN A 77 -9.93 7.30 2.72
C GLN A 77 -9.79 5.84 2.28
N LEU A 78 -10.76 4.97 2.55
CA LEU A 78 -10.65 3.54 2.18
C LEU A 78 -11.21 3.19 0.80
N LEU A 79 -12.17 3.97 0.30
CA LEU A 79 -12.90 3.68 -0.93
C LEU A 79 -12.40 4.49 -2.12
N GLN A 80 -11.75 5.64 -1.90
CA GLN A 80 -11.18 6.41 -3.00
C GLN A 80 -10.00 5.64 -3.62
N PRO A 81 -10.02 5.42 -4.94
CA PRO A 81 -8.88 4.85 -5.65
C PRO A 81 -7.61 5.69 -5.46
N VAL A 82 -6.47 5.04 -5.26
CA VAL A 82 -5.17 5.73 -5.34
C VAL A 82 -4.93 6.13 -6.79
N GLY A 83 -4.53 7.38 -7.03
CA GLY A 83 -4.20 7.84 -8.38
C GLY A 83 -2.96 7.14 -8.94
N PRO A 84 -2.93 6.78 -10.23
CA PRO A 84 -1.77 6.15 -10.87
C PRO A 84 -0.50 7.01 -10.75
N GLU A 85 -0.60 8.33 -10.68
CA GLU A 85 0.51 9.25 -10.47
C GLU A 85 1.32 8.91 -9.22
N PHE A 86 0.68 8.66 -8.08
CA PHE A 86 1.36 8.27 -6.85
C PHE A 86 1.99 6.88 -6.96
N ILE A 87 1.30 5.96 -7.64
CA ILE A 87 1.78 4.58 -7.84
C ILE A 87 3.04 4.58 -8.71
N PHE A 88 3.05 5.34 -9.80
CA PHE A 88 4.18 5.43 -10.71
C PHE A 88 5.32 6.32 -10.18
N LEU A 89 5.05 7.31 -9.32
CA LEU A 89 6.09 8.01 -8.56
C LEU A 89 6.86 7.05 -7.63
N LEU A 90 6.19 6.12 -6.95
CA LEU A 90 6.87 5.11 -6.13
C LEU A 90 7.80 4.22 -6.96
N SER A 91 7.51 3.99 -8.24
CA SER A 91 8.41 3.20 -9.11
C SER A 91 9.77 3.87 -9.31
N GLN A 92 9.86 5.19 -9.14
CA GLN A 92 11.11 5.95 -9.22
C GLN A 92 11.93 5.89 -7.91
N SER A 93 11.31 5.55 -6.77
CA SER A 93 12.00 5.38 -5.49
C SER A 93 12.49 3.95 -5.23
N GLY A 94 12.64 3.16 -6.29
CA GLY A 94 13.21 1.80 -6.23
C GLY A 94 12.19 0.68 -6.05
N TRP A 95 10.89 0.99 -5.99
CA TRP A 95 9.86 -0.05 -5.95
C TRP A 95 9.73 -0.79 -7.29
N SER A 96 9.48 -2.10 -7.23
CA SER A 96 9.15 -2.89 -8.42
C SER A 96 7.86 -2.38 -9.06
N VAL A 97 7.94 -1.95 -10.31
CA VAL A 97 6.75 -1.52 -11.08
C VAL A 97 5.75 -2.65 -11.23
N GLU A 98 6.20 -3.90 -11.36
CA GLU A 98 5.30 -5.05 -11.41
C GLU A 98 4.54 -5.24 -10.09
N ARG A 99 5.21 -5.10 -8.94
CA ARG A 99 4.53 -5.15 -7.62
C ARG A 99 3.47 -4.07 -7.52
N LEU A 100 3.84 -2.84 -7.87
CA LEU A 100 2.96 -1.68 -7.84
C LEU A 100 1.73 -1.90 -8.74
N MET A 101 1.94 -2.41 -9.95
CA MET A 101 0.85 -2.71 -10.88
C MET A 101 -0.06 -3.83 -10.35
N LEU A 102 0.51 -4.95 -9.90
CA LEU A 102 -0.27 -6.09 -9.45
C LEU A 102 -1.03 -5.83 -8.15
N CYS A 103 -0.46 -5.06 -7.22
CA CYS A 103 -1.09 -4.77 -5.94
C CYS A 103 -2.01 -3.55 -5.99
N CYS A 104 -1.65 -2.50 -6.75
CA CYS A 104 -2.25 -1.18 -6.61
C CYS A 104 -3.05 -0.74 -7.85
N ILE A 105 -2.83 -1.32 -9.02
CA ILE A 105 -3.59 -0.96 -10.23
C ILE A 105 -4.73 -1.96 -10.46
N ALA A 106 -5.93 -1.44 -10.71
CA ALA A 106 -7.12 -2.25 -11.01
C ALA A 106 -7.20 -2.58 -12.52
N ARG A 107 -6.81 -1.64 -13.38
CA ARG A 107 -6.80 -1.80 -14.84
C ARG A 107 -5.92 -0.76 -15.51
N ILE A 108 -5.42 -1.10 -16.70
CA ILE A 108 -4.83 -0.14 -17.65
C ILE A 108 -5.46 -0.44 -19.01
N GLY A 109 -6.22 0.52 -19.52
CA GLY A 109 -7.06 0.30 -20.70
C GLY A 109 -8.05 -0.82 -20.54
N ASP A 110 -8.06 -1.77 -21.48
CA ASP A 110 -8.94 -2.94 -21.42
C ASP A 110 -8.34 -4.12 -20.63
N LEU A 111 -7.07 -4.02 -20.21
CA LEU A 111 -6.42 -5.02 -19.37
C LEU A 111 -6.88 -4.88 -17.92
N ASP A 112 -7.55 -5.92 -17.43
CA ASP A 112 -8.07 -5.99 -16.07
C ASP A 112 -7.11 -6.76 -15.16
N ASN A 113 -6.79 -6.19 -14.01
CA ASN A 113 -6.01 -6.86 -12.99
C ASN A 113 -6.94 -7.50 -11.95
N ALA A 114 -7.64 -8.57 -12.32
CA ALA A 114 -8.48 -9.35 -11.40
C ALA A 114 -9.43 -8.49 -10.54
N ARG A 115 -10.26 -7.65 -11.16
CA ARG A 115 -11.22 -6.76 -10.46
C ARG A 115 -12.11 -7.49 -9.45
N ALA A 116 -12.48 -8.72 -9.75
CA ALA A 116 -13.38 -9.52 -8.92
C ALA A 116 -12.75 -9.87 -7.55
N ALA A 117 -11.41 -9.81 -7.45
CA ALA A 117 -10.70 -10.01 -6.19
C ALA A 117 -10.73 -8.77 -5.28
N ALA A 118 -11.15 -7.60 -5.77
CA ALA A 118 -11.15 -6.35 -4.99
C ALA A 118 -12.32 -6.22 -4.00
N GLY A 119 -13.13 -7.28 -3.83
CA GLY A 119 -14.32 -7.30 -2.98
C GLY A 119 -14.49 -8.66 -2.30
N PRO A 120 -15.74 -9.15 -2.12
CA PRO A 120 -15.99 -10.50 -1.63
C PRO A 120 -15.27 -11.55 -2.48
N THR A 121 -14.94 -12.68 -1.87
CA THR A 121 -14.28 -13.79 -2.57
C THR A 121 -15.09 -14.23 -3.79
N PRO A 122 -14.54 -14.18 -5.02
CA PRO A 122 -15.29 -14.51 -6.22
C PRO A 122 -15.48 -16.03 -6.39
N ASP A 123 -16.62 -16.41 -6.96
CA ASP A 123 -16.96 -17.83 -7.23
C ASP A 123 -16.04 -18.47 -8.27
N ARG A 124 -15.50 -17.69 -9.21
CA ARG A 124 -14.60 -18.14 -10.27
C ARG A 124 -13.31 -17.35 -10.24
N LEU A 125 -12.18 -18.05 -10.38
CA LEU A 125 -10.86 -17.41 -10.42
C LEU A 125 -10.80 -16.39 -11.58
N PRO A 126 -10.48 -15.11 -11.30
CA PRO A 126 -10.30 -14.13 -12.35
C PRO A 126 -9.00 -14.37 -13.12
N ASP A 127 -9.01 -14.12 -14.42
CA ASP A 127 -7.80 -14.17 -15.26
C ASP A 127 -7.20 -12.77 -15.36
N ASN A 128 -5.93 -12.63 -14.95
CA ASN A 128 -5.12 -11.42 -15.12
C ASN A 128 -3.80 -11.72 -15.87
N SER A 129 -3.71 -12.84 -16.59
CA SER A 129 -2.48 -13.28 -17.27
C SER A 129 -1.88 -12.23 -18.20
N ARG A 130 -2.72 -11.55 -19.00
CA ARG A 130 -2.29 -10.45 -19.89
C ARG A 130 -1.85 -9.20 -19.13
N PHE A 131 -2.50 -8.89 -18.01
CA PHE A 131 -2.09 -7.79 -17.15
C PHE A 131 -0.73 -8.09 -16.49
N ARG A 132 -0.52 -9.34 -16.04
CA ARG A 132 0.79 -9.80 -15.54
C ARG A 132 1.87 -9.76 -16.62
N GLU A 133 1.54 -10.13 -17.85
CA GLU A 133 2.46 -10.01 -18.97
C GLU A 133 2.86 -8.55 -19.24
N LEU A 134 1.90 -7.61 -19.18
CA LEU A 134 2.19 -6.17 -19.26
C LEU A 134 3.11 -5.71 -18.13
N ALA A 135 2.79 -6.09 -16.89
CA ALA A 135 3.54 -5.70 -15.69
C ALA A 135 4.97 -6.26 -15.71
N GLY A 136 5.15 -7.50 -16.16
CA GLY A 136 6.46 -8.13 -16.34
C GLY A 136 7.31 -7.41 -17.40
N LEU A 137 6.72 -7.03 -18.54
CA LEU A 137 7.44 -6.26 -19.57
C LEU A 137 7.87 -4.88 -19.06
N MET A 138 7.03 -4.19 -18.29
CA MET A 138 7.41 -2.95 -17.64
C MET A 138 8.54 -3.16 -16.63
N ARG A 139 8.53 -4.28 -15.89
CA ARG A 139 9.60 -4.62 -14.95
C ARG A 139 10.91 -4.94 -15.63
N ASP A 140 10.90 -5.67 -16.74
CA ASP A 140 12.11 -5.96 -17.53
C ASP A 140 12.80 -4.65 -17.94
N LEU A 141 12.04 -3.72 -18.52
CA LEU A 141 12.55 -2.40 -18.91
C LEU A 141 12.97 -1.54 -17.71
N GLN A 142 12.27 -1.65 -16.57
CA GLN A 142 12.68 -0.98 -15.33
C GLN A 142 14.03 -1.50 -14.84
N THR A 143 14.27 -2.80 -14.92
CA THR A 143 15.54 -3.42 -14.48
C THR A 143 16.70 -3.19 -15.44
N SER A 144 16.44 -3.00 -16.73
CA SER A 144 17.47 -2.63 -17.71
C SER A 144 17.81 -1.13 -17.70
N GLY A 145 16.99 -0.31 -17.03
CA GLY A 145 17.14 1.15 -17.02
C GLY A 145 16.53 1.83 -18.26
N ASP A 146 15.80 1.09 -19.09
CA ASP A 146 15.19 1.60 -20.33
C ASP A 146 13.78 2.18 -20.10
N LEU A 147 13.19 1.97 -18.93
CA LEU A 147 11.88 2.53 -18.58
C LEU A 147 12.04 3.89 -17.90
N LEU A 148 11.49 4.92 -18.54
CA LEU A 148 11.38 6.27 -17.98
C LEU A 148 9.93 6.54 -17.62
N VAL A 149 9.71 7.08 -16.42
CA VAL A 149 8.39 7.44 -15.90
C VAL A 149 8.42 8.92 -15.56
N GLN A 150 7.51 9.68 -16.15
CA GLN A 150 7.34 11.10 -15.89
C GLN A 150 5.92 11.34 -15.40
N VAL A 151 5.80 12.00 -14.25
CA VAL A 151 4.54 12.50 -13.74
C VAL A 151 4.54 14.00 -13.93
N ILE A 152 3.60 14.49 -14.73
CA ILE A 152 3.43 15.91 -15.05
C ILE A 152 2.22 16.36 -14.26
N GLU A 153 2.42 17.31 -13.33
CA GLU A 153 1.31 17.90 -12.59
C GLU A 153 0.41 18.69 -13.53
N GLY A 154 -0.90 18.63 -13.31
CA GLY A 154 -1.86 19.40 -14.09
C GLY A 154 -1.79 20.88 -13.74
N GLU A 155 -1.98 21.75 -14.74
CA GLU A 155 -2.01 23.20 -14.52
C GLU A 155 -3.40 23.63 -14.02
N GLY A 156 -3.60 23.61 -12.70
CA GLY A 156 -4.81 24.11 -12.03
C GLY A 156 -5.71 23.02 -11.45
N GLU A 157 -6.82 23.45 -10.82
CA GLU A 157 -7.66 22.55 -10.01
C GLU A 157 -8.47 21.53 -10.83
N GLU A 158 -8.66 21.82 -12.13
CA GLU A 158 -9.40 21.01 -13.11
C GLU A 158 -8.51 20.09 -13.96
N ASP A 159 -7.19 20.29 -13.97
CA ASP A 159 -6.28 19.49 -14.80
C ASP A 159 -5.71 18.31 -14.00
N ALA A 160 -6.00 17.09 -14.46
CA ALA A 160 -5.56 15.88 -13.79
C ALA A 160 -4.05 15.65 -14.02
N PRO A 161 -3.31 15.13 -13.01
CA PRO A 161 -1.92 14.79 -13.21
C PRO A 161 -1.78 13.74 -14.31
N ARG A 162 -0.80 13.95 -15.18
CA ARG A 162 -0.51 13.08 -16.31
C ARG A 162 0.64 12.14 -16.00
N VAL A 163 0.47 10.88 -16.36
CA VAL A 163 1.51 9.85 -16.22
C VAL A 163 1.96 9.42 -17.60
N VAL A 164 3.19 9.78 -17.94
CA VAL A 164 3.82 9.44 -19.21
C VAL A 164 4.91 8.42 -18.95
N VAL A 165 4.88 7.33 -19.70
CA VAL A 165 5.91 6.30 -19.68
C VAL A 165 6.59 6.27 -21.03
N SER A 166 7.92 6.30 -21.05
CA SER A 166 8.71 6.17 -22.28
C SER A 166 9.76 5.08 -22.15
N TRP A 167 10.09 4.45 -23.27
CA TRP A 167 11.11 3.41 -23.33
C TRP A 167 11.75 3.30 -24.70
N HIS A 168 12.99 2.80 -24.74
CA HIS A 168 13.76 2.66 -25.97
C HIS A 168 13.10 1.70 -26.97
N MET A 169 13.10 2.10 -28.25
CA MET A 169 12.74 1.24 -29.39
C MET A 169 13.83 0.19 -29.66
N GLY A 170 13.46 -0.90 -30.34
CA GLY A 170 14.40 -1.89 -30.83
C GLY A 170 14.84 -2.96 -29.82
N THR A 171 14.44 -2.86 -28.55
CA THR A 171 14.58 -3.97 -27.59
C THR A 171 13.43 -4.97 -27.73
N GLN A 172 13.69 -6.27 -27.52
CA GLN A 172 12.65 -7.29 -27.62
C GLN A 172 11.47 -7.03 -26.67
N SER A 173 11.76 -6.69 -25.40
CA SER A 173 10.74 -6.35 -24.41
C SER A 173 10.03 -5.04 -24.74
N GLY A 174 10.74 -4.03 -25.25
CA GLY A 174 10.17 -2.73 -25.64
C GLY A 174 9.20 -2.83 -26.80
N GLU A 175 9.54 -3.58 -27.85
CA GLU A 175 8.65 -3.81 -28.99
C GLU A 175 7.42 -4.64 -28.60
N LYS A 176 7.62 -5.64 -27.73
CA LYS A 176 6.52 -6.45 -27.20
C LYS A 176 5.58 -5.62 -26.33
N LEU A 177 6.11 -4.73 -25.48
CA LEU A 177 5.32 -3.79 -24.69
C LEU A 177 4.51 -2.85 -25.60
N ALA A 178 5.14 -2.27 -26.63
CA ALA A 178 4.47 -1.39 -27.57
C ALA A 178 3.34 -2.09 -28.34
N ALA A 179 3.58 -3.33 -28.81
CA ALA A 179 2.56 -4.14 -29.46
C ALA A 179 1.37 -4.41 -28.53
N MET A 180 1.65 -4.81 -27.28
CA MET A 180 0.63 -5.07 -26.28
C MET A 180 -0.19 -3.82 -25.96
N MET A 181 0.46 -2.67 -25.74
CA MET A 181 -0.22 -1.41 -25.46
C MET A 181 -1.15 -1.00 -26.62
N ARG A 182 -0.69 -1.10 -27.87
CA ARG A 182 -1.54 -0.84 -29.06
C ARG A 182 -2.75 -1.76 -29.11
N GLN A 183 -2.56 -3.06 -28.88
CA GLN A 183 -3.62 -4.06 -28.91
C GLN A 183 -4.71 -3.77 -27.86
N HIS A 184 -4.28 -3.33 -26.68
CA HIS A 184 -5.12 -3.14 -25.49
C HIS A 184 -5.62 -1.71 -25.29
N ARG A 185 -5.67 -0.95 -26.40
CA ARG A 185 -6.16 0.43 -26.45
C ARG A 185 -5.43 1.37 -25.48
N ILE A 186 -4.16 1.12 -25.21
CA ILE A 186 -3.27 2.03 -24.49
C ILE A 186 -2.57 2.87 -25.55
N ARG A 187 -2.83 4.18 -25.52
CA ARG A 187 -2.37 5.08 -26.58
C ARG A 187 -0.86 5.27 -26.48
N LEU A 188 -0.18 4.94 -27.59
CA LEU A 188 1.17 5.41 -27.83
C LEU A 188 1.13 6.81 -28.44
N LEU A 189 1.88 7.74 -27.87
CA LEU A 189 2.06 9.08 -28.39
C LEU A 189 3.09 9.06 -29.53
N PRO A 190 2.88 9.83 -30.62
CA PRO A 190 3.91 10.05 -31.62
C PRO A 190 5.13 10.68 -30.93
N GLY A 191 6.29 10.03 -31.03
CA GLY A 191 7.47 10.32 -30.23
C GLY A 191 7.96 11.76 -30.38
N ALA A 192 8.17 12.43 -29.25
CA ALA A 192 8.85 13.72 -29.17
C ALA A 192 10.37 13.59 -29.40
N GLU A 193 10.92 12.36 -29.41
CA GLU A 193 12.33 12.08 -29.75
C GLU A 193 12.44 10.79 -30.58
N ALA A 194 13.25 10.81 -31.64
CA ALA A 194 13.49 9.66 -32.51
C ALA A 194 14.17 8.53 -31.72
N GLY A 195 13.48 7.40 -31.53
CA GLY A 195 14.04 6.20 -30.86
C GLY A 195 13.36 5.78 -29.57
N PHE A 196 12.30 6.46 -29.13
CA PHE A 196 11.51 6.06 -27.96
C PHE A 196 10.04 5.82 -28.29
N HIS A 197 9.48 4.77 -27.70
CA HIS A 197 8.04 4.68 -27.52
C HIS A 197 7.62 5.53 -26.32
N VAL A 198 6.45 6.16 -26.42
CA VAL A 198 5.87 6.98 -25.36
C VAL A 198 4.41 6.58 -25.22
N ALA A 199 3.94 6.36 -24.00
CA ALA A 199 2.55 6.02 -23.67
C ALA A 199 2.01 6.97 -22.60
N ASP A 200 0.74 7.34 -22.74
CA ASP A 200 0.00 8.08 -21.71
C ASP A 200 -0.89 7.09 -20.95
N ILE A 201 -0.67 6.98 -19.64
CA ILE A 201 -1.40 6.08 -18.72
C ILE A 201 -2.05 6.85 -17.56
N SER A 202 -2.42 8.11 -17.79
CA SER A 202 -3.04 9.01 -16.80
C SER A 202 -4.39 8.48 -16.29
N SER A 203 -4.93 9.01 -15.19
CA SER A 203 -6.23 8.58 -14.64
C SER A 203 -7.45 9.12 -15.40
N VAL A 204 -7.26 10.20 -16.15
CA VAL A 204 -8.27 10.83 -17.00
C VAL A 204 -7.73 10.87 -18.43
N SER A 205 -8.56 10.46 -19.39
CA SER A 205 -8.20 10.56 -20.80
C SER A 205 -8.47 11.98 -21.28
N HIS A 206 -7.42 12.75 -21.57
CA HIS A 206 -7.53 14.11 -22.13
C HIS A 206 -7.90 14.11 -23.63
N THR A 207 -8.13 12.93 -24.23
CA THR A 207 -8.58 12.77 -25.63
C THR A 207 -9.59 11.64 -25.76
N ALA A 208 -10.41 11.65 -26.82
CA ALA A 208 -11.56 10.73 -27.02
C ALA A 208 -11.20 9.25 -27.26
N VAL A 209 -9.90 8.90 -27.34
CA VAL A 209 -9.42 7.54 -27.64
C VAL A 209 -8.56 7.08 -26.45
N THR A 210 -9.12 6.15 -25.67
CA THR A 210 -8.71 5.63 -24.34
C THR A 210 -7.20 5.39 -24.12
N SER A 211 -6.63 5.39 -22.90
CA SER A 211 -7.06 4.60 -21.73
C SER A 211 -6.52 5.09 -20.39
N PRO A 212 -7.40 5.36 -19.41
CA PRO A 212 -6.94 5.73 -18.10
C PRO A 212 -6.48 4.52 -17.28
N ALA A 213 -5.30 4.60 -16.68
CA ALA A 213 -4.94 3.67 -15.61
C ALA A 213 -5.81 4.00 -14.39
N ARG A 214 -6.36 2.96 -13.75
CA ARG A 214 -7.17 3.14 -12.55
C ARG A 214 -6.54 2.38 -11.41
N GLY A 215 -6.19 3.09 -10.33
CA GLY A 215 -5.76 2.44 -9.11
C GLY A 215 -6.89 1.72 -8.39
N ARG A 216 -6.49 0.86 -7.45
CA ARG A 216 -7.34 0.26 -6.43
C ARG A 216 -7.47 1.25 -5.27
N SER A 217 -8.58 1.19 -4.55
CA SER A 217 -8.66 1.81 -3.23
C SER A 217 -7.91 0.95 -2.22
N ILE A 218 -7.60 1.47 -1.03
CA ILE A 218 -6.95 0.67 0.03
C ILE A 218 -7.80 -0.55 0.37
N LEU A 219 -9.12 -0.41 0.47
CA LEU A 219 -10.00 -1.56 0.66
C LEU A 219 -9.87 -2.57 -0.50
N GLY A 220 -9.83 -2.10 -1.74
CA GLY A 220 -9.65 -2.97 -2.91
C GLY A 220 -8.29 -3.68 -2.97
N MET A 221 -7.23 -3.08 -2.43
CA MET A 221 -5.91 -3.71 -2.28
C MET A 221 -5.96 -4.79 -1.20
N LEU A 222 -6.48 -4.46 -0.02
CA LEU A 222 -6.60 -5.40 1.10
C LEU A 222 -7.49 -6.60 0.76
N SER A 223 -8.60 -6.38 0.05
CA SER A 223 -9.49 -7.45 -0.40
C SER A 223 -8.83 -8.38 -1.41
N ALA A 224 -8.00 -7.87 -2.33
CA ALA A 224 -7.29 -8.75 -3.27
C ALA A 224 -6.21 -9.57 -2.58
N LEU A 225 -5.52 -8.97 -1.62
CA LEU A 225 -4.50 -9.66 -0.83
C LEU A 225 -5.11 -10.67 0.13
N SER A 226 -6.32 -10.43 0.65
CA SER A 226 -7.01 -11.39 1.52
C SER A 226 -7.24 -12.72 0.83
N GLN A 227 -7.41 -12.72 -0.49
CA GLN A 227 -7.59 -13.94 -1.27
C GLN A 227 -6.38 -14.89 -1.22
N THR A 228 -5.19 -14.35 -0.98
CA THR A 228 -3.94 -15.13 -0.88
C THR A 228 -3.73 -15.78 0.49
N VAL A 229 -4.58 -15.44 1.47
CA VAL A 229 -4.48 -15.94 2.84
C VAL A 229 -4.86 -17.42 2.88
N ASP A 230 -3.94 -18.24 3.36
CA ASP A 230 -4.17 -19.65 3.63
C ASP A 230 -5.11 -19.82 4.83
N VAL A 231 -6.00 -20.80 4.77
CA VAL A 231 -7.10 -20.97 5.72
C VAL A 231 -7.01 -22.36 6.38
N PRO A 232 -7.12 -22.46 7.71
CA PRO A 232 -7.19 -23.75 8.39
C PRO A 232 -8.33 -24.61 7.82
N PRO A 233 -8.14 -25.94 7.66
CA PRO A 233 -9.20 -26.84 7.18
C PRO A 233 -10.51 -26.72 7.96
N GLU A 234 -10.43 -26.49 9.27
CA GLU A 234 -11.57 -26.30 10.17
C GLU A 234 -12.36 -25.01 9.86
N HIS A 235 -11.73 -24.05 9.19
CA HIS A 235 -12.32 -22.78 8.78
C HIS A 235 -12.82 -22.77 7.33
N ALA A 236 -12.71 -23.90 6.60
CA ALA A 236 -13.09 -23.96 5.19
C ALA A 236 -14.53 -23.51 4.93
N GLY A 237 -15.50 -23.91 5.78
CA GLY A 237 -16.91 -23.51 5.65
C GLY A 237 -17.23 -22.07 6.10
N LEU A 238 -16.24 -21.31 6.56
CA LEU A 238 -16.40 -19.93 7.03
C LEU A 238 -15.93 -18.89 5.99
N VAL A 239 -15.30 -19.33 4.91
CA VAL A 239 -14.70 -18.46 3.88
C VAL A 239 -15.36 -18.72 2.52
N GLY A 240 -15.29 -17.73 1.63
CA GLY A 240 -15.73 -17.93 0.25
C GLY A 240 -14.81 -18.90 -0.49
N HIS A 241 -15.41 -19.70 -1.39
CA HIS A 241 -14.67 -20.65 -2.22
C HIS A 241 -14.58 -20.15 -3.66
N THR A 242 -13.38 -20.19 -4.22
CA THR A 242 -13.14 -19.85 -5.62
C THR A 242 -12.91 -21.14 -6.40
N SER A 243 -13.73 -21.35 -7.43
CA SER A 243 -13.58 -22.46 -8.36
C SER A 243 -12.65 -22.10 -9.51
N GLY A 244 -11.97 -23.11 -10.06
CA GLY A 244 -11.07 -22.96 -11.20
C GLY A 244 -9.62 -22.62 -10.82
N GLY A 245 -8.72 -22.81 -11.78
CA GLY A 245 -7.27 -22.74 -11.58
C GLY A 245 -6.66 -24.13 -11.47
N THR A 246 -5.43 -24.28 -11.95
CA THR A 246 -4.64 -25.51 -11.81
C THR A 246 -4.02 -25.57 -10.42
N PRO A 247 -4.17 -26.66 -9.65
CA PRO A 247 -3.43 -26.85 -8.41
C PRO A 247 -1.98 -27.19 -8.79
N GLN A 248 -1.15 -26.18 -9.04
CA GLN A 248 0.20 -26.40 -9.57
C GLN A 248 1.28 -25.48 -9.00
N ARG A 249 1.21 -25.17 -7.71
CA ARG A 249 2.38 -24.62 -7.04
C ARG A 249 2.65 -25.34 -5.75
N ILE A 250 3.91 -25.76 -5.58
CA ILE A 250 4.41 -26.23 -4.29
C ILE A 250 4.13 -25.10 -3.29
N LEU A 251 3.32 -25.41 -2.27
CA LEU A 251 3.08 -24.50 -1.17
C LEU A 251 4.41 -24.33 -0.44
N THR A 252 5.09 -23.23 -0.72
CA THR A 252 6.21 -22.75 0.09
C THR A 252 5.67 -21.72 1.08
N ASN A 253 6.42 -21.42 2.14
CA ASN A 253 5.98 -20.40 3.10
C ASN A 253 5.67 -19.04 2.43
N CYS A 254 6.29 -18.74 1.28
CA CYS A 254 6.14 -17.48 0.56
C CYS A 254 5.18 -17.54 -0.65
N SER A 255 4.72 -18.72 -1.06
CA SER A 255 3.74 -18.87 -2.14
C SER A 255 2.32 -18.67 -1.59
N PRO A 256 1.43 -17.94 -2.27
CA PRO A 256 0.02 -17.92 -1.94
C PRO A 256 -0.61 -19.31 -1.92
N ALA A 257 -1.71 -19.45 -1.18
CA ALA A 257 -2.57 -20.62 -1.32
C ALA A 257 -3.16 -20.71 -2.74
N ALA A 258 -3.20 -21.92 -3.30
CA ALA A 258 -3.90 -22.16 -4.56
C ALA A 258 -5.41 -21.87 -4.41
N PRO A 259 -6.10 -21.38 -5.44
CA PRO A 259 -5.63 -21.10 -6.81
C PRO A 259 -5.02 -19.70 -7.02
N TRP A 260 -4.92 -18.89 -5.96
CA TRP A 260 -4.61 -17.46 -6.04
C TRP A 260 -3.15 -17.14 -6.40
N SER A 261 -2.25 -18.12 -6.32
CA SER A 261 -0.88 -18.01 -6.83
C SER A 261 -0.82 -17.71 -8.34
N ALA A 262 -1.84 -18.10 -9.11
CA ALA A 262 -1.90 -17.80 -10.55
C ALA A 262 -2.28 -16.33 -10.86
N VAL A 263 -2.75 -15.58 -9.85
CA VAL A 263 -3.22 -14.20 -9.97
C VAL A 263 -2.25 -13.22 -9.34
N MET A 264 -1.76 -13.51 -8.13
CA MET A 264 -0.92 -12.60 -7.35
C MET A 264 0.57 -13.00 -7.32
N ASP A 265 0.93 -14.12 -7.97
CA ASP A 265 2.27 -14.70 -7.93
C ASP A 265 2.86 -14.75 -6.50
N ASP A 266 4.15 -14.53 -6.30
CA ASP A 266 4.79 -14.55 -4.97
C ASP A 266 4.79 -13.22 -4.24
N TYR A 267 3.89 -12.30 -4.60
CA TYR A 267 3.91 -10.96 -4.03
C TYR A 267 3.43 -10.93 -2.59
N PHE A 268 2.53 -11.83 -2.20
CA PHE A 268 1.99 -11.85 -0.85
C PHE A 268 1.45 -13.23 -0.48
N ALA A 269 1.88 -13.75 0.66
CA ALA A 269 1.40 -15.01 1.21
C ALA A 269 1.26 -14.89 2.73
N VAL A 270 0.18 -15.46 3.25
CA VAL A 270 -0.09 -15.54 4.69
C VAL A 270 -0.38 -16.99 5.02
N ARG A 271 0.30 -17.50 6.04
CA ARG A 271 0.15 -18.86 6.56
C ARG A 271 -0.58 -18.83 7.88
N TRP A 272 -1.08 -20.00 8.29
CA TRP A 272 -1.70 -20.18 9.59
C TRP A 272 -0.96 -21.22 10.42
N SER A 273 -1.06 -21.12 11.74
CA SER A 273 -0.56 -22.09 12.71
C SER A 273 -1.47 -22.12 13.94
N LYS A 274 -1.46 -23.23 14.71
CA LYS A 274 -2.24 -23.32 15.95
C LYS A 274 -1.65 -22.45 17.06
N GLU A 275 -0.33 -22.41 17.14
CA GLU A 275 0.42 -21.60 18.11
C GLU A 275 1.13 -20.45 17.40
N ARG A 276 1.56 -19.44 18.16
CA ARG A 276 2.29 -18.31 17.61
C ARG A 276 3.64 -18.79 17.06
N PRO A 277 3.94 -18.57 15.78
CA PRO A 277 5.20 -19.02 15.19
C PRO A 277 6.36 -18.10 15.59
N ASP A 278 7.52 -18.69 15.90
CA ASP A 278 8.74 -17.95 16.28
C ASP A 278 9.38 -17.21 15.09
N GLY A 279 9.29 -17.78 13.88
CA GLY A 279 9.89 -17.24 12.65
C GLY A 279 9.00 -16.28 11.85
N ALA A 280 7.99 -15.67 12.47
CA ALA A 280 7.10 -14.73 11.79
C ALA A 280 7.59 -13.29 11.88
N ALA A 281 7.68 -12.61 10.74
CA ALA A 281 7.89 -11.16 10.70
C ALA A 281 6.71 -10.41 11.33
N VAL A 282 5.50 -10.88 11.05
CA VAL A 282 4.28 -10.35 11.65
C VAL A 282 3.28 -11.48 11.83
N ALA A 283 2.63 -11.53 13.00
CA ALA A 283 1.66 -12.57 13.33
C ALA A 283 0.47 -11.94 14.08
N VAL A 284 -0.74 -12.42 13.76
CA VAL A 284 -1.99 -11.93 14.35
C VAL A 284 -2.87 -13.12 14.77
N PRO A 285 -3.46 -13.10 15.98
CA PRO A 285 -4.41 -14.11 16.38
C PRO A 285 -5.78 -13.82 15.76
N TYR A 286 -6.43 -14.85 15.21
CA TYR A 286 -7.78 -14.76 14.66
C TYR A 286 -8.52 -16.10 14.73
N ARG A 287 -9.73 -16.09 15.31
CA ARG A 287 -10.60 -17.28 15.43
C ARG A 287 -9.89 -18.54 15.96
N GLY A 288 -9.02 -18.38 16.97
CA GLY A 288 -8.31 -19.50 17.61
C GLY A 288 -7.06 -20.00 16.87
N TYR A 289 -6.64 -19.33 15.80
CA TYR A 289 -5.41 -19.62 15.06
C TYR A 289 -4.53 -18.38 14.95
N TRP A 290 -3.25 -18.57 14.63
CA TRP A 290 -2.31 -17.51 14.33
C TRP A 290 -2.09 -17.42 12.82
N PHE A 291 -2.38 -16.26 12.24
CA PHE A 291 -2.08 -15.95 10.86
C PHE A 291 -0.79 -15.13 10.79
N HIS A 292 0.12 -15.48 9.90
CA HIS A 292 1.45 -14.88 9.88
C HIS A 292 2.06 -14.75 8.49
N VAL A 293 2.96 -13.78 8.37
CA VAL A 293 3.93 -13.69 7.27
C VAL A 293 5.27 -14.20 7.80
N ASP A 294 5.82 -15.21 7.14
CA ASP A 294 7.12 -15.78 7.45
C ASP A 294 8.25 -14.75 7.20
N ASP A 295 9.23 -14.66 8.10
CA ASP A 295 10.28 -13.64 8.04
C ASP A 295 11.25 -13.81 6.84
N THR A 296 11.30 -15.00 6.25
CA THR A 296 12.07 -15.23 5.02
C THR A 296 11.40 -14.64 3.78
N CYS A 297 10.10 -14.33 3.85
CA CYS A 297 9.30 -13.89 2.71
C CYS A 297 9.41 -12.38 2.44
N ARG A 298 10.53 -11.98 1.84
CA ARG A 298 10.82 -10.57 1.47
C ARG A 298 9.71 -9.89 0.68
N ASN A 299 9.16 -10.58 -0.33
CA ASN A 299 8.07 -10.02 -1.14
C ASN A 299 6.84 -9.67 -0.31
N ALA A 300 6.41 -10.58 0.57
CA ALA A 300 5.25 -10.36 1.42
C ALA A 300 5.47 -9.20 2.41
N LYS A 301 6.68 -9.09 2.98
CA LYS A 301 7.07 -7.95 3.83
C LYS A 301 7.01 -6.63 3.07
N SER A 302 7.61 -6.57 1.88
CA SER A 302 7.57 -5.37 1.03
C SER A 302 6.15 -5.01 0.59
N THR A 303 5.29 -5.99 0.33
CA THR A 303 3.89 -5.73 -0.04
C THR A 303 3.08 -5.17 1.12
N LEU A 304 3.28 -5.68 2.35
CA LEU A 304 2.65 -5.08 3.54
C LEU A 304 3.11 -3.64 3.77
N ASP A 305 4.42 -3.41 3.63
CA ASP A 305 5.02 -2.11 3.79
C ASP A 305 4.50 -1.10 2.74
N LEU A 306 4.38 -1.52 1.48
CA LEU A 306 3.78 -0.73 0.40
C LEU A 306 2.36 -0.25 0.76
N ILE A 307 1.50 -1.14 1.24
CA ILE A 307 0.12 -0.78 1.60
C ILE A 307 0.11 0.14 2.81
N GLY A 308 1.03 -0.06 3.77
CA GLY A 308 1.21 0.84 4.90
C GLY A 308 1.54 2.26 4.45
N HIS A 309 2.49 2.41 3.55
CA HIS A 309 2.86 3.70 2.95
C HIS A 309 1.69 4.33 2.19
N LEU A 310 0.97 3.57 1.38
CA LEU A 310 -0.18 4.08 0.61
C LEU A 310 -1.36 4.48 1.51
N TYR A 311 -1.61 3.72 2.59
CA TYR A 311 -2.63 4.06 3.57
C TYR A 311 -2.28 5.37 4.31
N ALA A 312 -1.02 5.53 4.73
CA ALA A 312 -0.53 6.76 5.36
C ALA A 312 -0.60 7.96 4.40
N LEU A 313 -0.25 7.75 3.12
CA LEU A 313 -0.36 8.77 2.08
C LEU A 313 -1.82 9.21 1.87
N GLN A 314 -2.76 8.26 1.76
CA GLN A 314 -4.18 8.60 1.62
C GLN A 314 -4.75 9.26 2.88
N ALA A 315 -4.28 8.90 4.07
CA ALA A 315 -4.64 9.58 5.32
C ALA A 315 -4.23 11.06 5.28
N ALA A 316 -3.00 11.34 4.84
CA ALA A 316 -2.49 12.70 4.71
C ALA A 316 -3.28 13.52 3.68
N ILE A 317 -3.64 12.93 2.55
CA ILE A 317 -4.44 13.58 1.50
C ILE A 317 -5.89 13.80 1.96
N ALA A 318 -6.48 12.88 2.71
CA ALA A 318 -7.84 13.00 3.22
C ALA A 318 -7.96 14.00 4.39
N GLY A 319 -6.93 14.09 5.24
CA GLY A 319 -6.89 15.00 6.39
C GLY A 319 -6.56 16.45 6.03
N LYS A 320 -6.00 16.70 4.85
CA LYS A 320 -5.76 18.05 4.31
C LYS A 320 -6.74 18.31 3.17
N GLY A 321 -7.68 19.23 3.38
CA GLY A 321 -8.26 19.93 2.23
C GLY A 321 -7.10 20.51 1.41
N ARG A 322 -6.91 20.02 0.17
CA ARG A 322 -5.90 20.41 -0.84
C ARG A 322 -4.97 21.55 -0.38
N GLY A 323 -3.85 21.20 0.25
CA GLY A 323 -2.86 22.18 0.71
C GLY A 323 -1.63 21.52 1.33
N ASP A 324 -0.57 21.43 0.54
CA ASP A 324 0.83 21.12 0.89
C ASP A 324 1.11 19.83 1.67
N THR A 325 1.37 18.74 0.95
CA THR A 325 1.93 17.51 1.53
C THR A 325 3.46 17.63 1.63
N LEU A 326 3.97 17.83 2.85
CA LEU A 326 5.39 17.70 3.17
C LEU A 326 5.64 16.26 3.64
N LEU A 327 6.31 15.46 2.81
CA LEU A 327 6.79 14.12 3.14
C LEU A 327 8.11 14.23 3.90
N LEU A 328 8.07 14.03 5.22
CA LEU A 328 9.27 13.76 6.00
C LEU A 328 9.49 12.24 6.03
N LEU A 329 10.34 11.75 5.13
CA LEU A 329 10.88 10.40 5.20
C LEU A 329 11.96 10.38 6.29
N GLY A 330 11.63 9.84 7.45
CA GLY A 330 12.55 9.67 8.57
C GLY A 330 13.57 8.57 8.25
N GLY A 331 14.82 8.95 8.06
CA GLY A 331 15.97 8.05 8.13
C GLY A 331 16.60 8.10 9.52
N ASN A 332 16.77 6.92 10.12
CA ASN A 332 17.99 6.46 10.81
C ASN A 332 17.86 4.96 11.09
#